data_AF-A0A7W7W018-F1
#
_entry.id   AF-A0A7W7W018-F1
#
_cell.length_a   1.000
_cell.length_b   1.000
_cell.length_c   1.000
_cell.angle_alpha   90.00
_cell.angle_beta   90.00
_cell.angle_gamma   90.00
#
_symmetry.space_group_name_H-M   'P 1'
#
loop_
_entity.id
_entity.type
_entity.pdbx_description
1 polymer ?
#
loop_
_entity_poly.entity_id
_entity_poly.type
_entity_poly.pdbx_seq_one_letter_code
_entity_poly.pdbx_strand_id
1 'polypeptide(L)'
;MNSSDIRTETLTVLDHSSELAPNLRIVLAYYSLLPQNPAGAVVMTAKQIANKAGMKESTFSKARTALIEDGWLEESSRLAHVGYFRLTAKALGGRPTVVPLRPAG
;
A
#
# COMPACT_ATOMS: atom_id res chain seq x y z
N MET A 1 10.11 3.55 -10.20
CA MET A 1 8.92 4.37 -10.53
C MET A 1 9.36 5.82 -10.65
N ASN A 2 8.90 6.56 -11.66
CA ASN A 2 9.16 7.99 -11.76
C ASN A 2 8.21 8.77 -10.82
N SER A 3 8.55 10.00 -10.41
CA SER A 3 7.70 10.81 -9.50
C SER A 3 6.31 11.11 -10.07
N SER A 4 6.18 11.20 -11.40
CA SER A 4 4.88 11.36 -12.08
C SER A 4 3.96 10.15 -11.90
N ASP A 5 4.54 8.95 -11.87
CA ASP A 5 3.79 7.70 -11.74
C ASP A 5 3.23 7.58 -10.32
N ILE A 6 4.05 7.88 -9.31
CA ILE A 6 3.67 7.84 -7.88
C ILE A 6 2.51 8.79 -7.59
N ARG A 7 2.56 10.02 -8.14
CA ARG A 7 1.46 10.98 -8.01
C ARG A 7 0.17 10.42 -8.60
N THR A 8 0.24 9.90 -9.82
CA THR A 8 -0.93 9.38 -10.55
C THR A 8 -1.55 8.19 -9.81
N GLU A 9 -0.73 7.26 -9.32
CA GLU A 9 -1.17 6.12 -8.53
C GLU A 9 -1.83 6.57 -7.22
N THR A 10 -1.21 7.51 -6.51
CA THR A 10 -1.75 8.01 -5.24
C THR A 10 -3.10 8.70 -5.42
N LEU A 11 -3.26 9.51 -6.47
CA LEU A 11 -4.54 10.14 -6.77
C LEU A 11 -5.60 9.08 -7.12
N THR A 12 -5.24 8.07 -7.93
CA THR A 12 -6.14 6.95 -8.26
C THR A 12 -6.61 6.23 -6.99
N VAL A 13 -5.70 5.91 -6.09
CA VAL A 13 -6.03 5.26 -4.80
C VAL A 13 -6.98 6.13 -3.97
N LEU A 14 -6.72 7.44 -3.89
CA LEU A 14 -7.53 8.38 -3.11
C LEU A 14 -8.93 8.61 -3.70
N ASP A 15 -9.06 8.60 -5.02
CA ASP A 15 -10.34 8.72 -5.73
C ASP A 15 -11.18 7.46 -5.51
N HIS A 16 -10.57 6.28 -5.66
CA HIS A 16 -11.27 5.00 -5.51
C HIS A 16 -11.72 4.75 -4.06
N SER A 17 -10.96 5.27 -3.10
CA SER A 17 -11.26 5.14 -1.67
C SER A 17 -12.09 6.30 -1.10
N SER A 18 -12.81 7.07 -1.93
CA SER A 18 -13.58 8.25 -1.50
C SER A 18 -14.54 7.98 -0.34
N GLU A 19 -15.17 6.80 -0.35
CA GLU A 19 -16.18 6.38 0.64
C GLU A 19 -15.56 5.86 1.95
N LEU A 20 -14.24 5.63 1.99
CA LEU A 20 -13.58 5.15 3.19
C LEU A 20 -13.37 6.28 4.20
N ALA A 21 -13.34 5.91 5.48
CA ALA A 21 -12.98 6.84 6.54
C ALA A 21 -11.58 7.46 6.31
N PRO A 22 -11.36 8.73 6.67
CA PRO A 22 -10.11 9.44 6.36
C PRO A 22 -8.84 8.73 6.84
N ASN A 23 -8.88 8.07 7.99
CA ASN A 23 -7.75 7.32 8.53
C ASN A 23 -7.37 6.12 7.64
N LEU A 24 -8.34 5.44 7.04
CA LEU A 24 -8.09 4.33 6.12
C LEU A 24 -7.46 4.84 4.82
N ARG A 25 -7.97 5.97 4.31
CA ARG A 25 -7.45 6.64 3.11
C ARG A 25 -6.00 7.10 3.30
N ILE A 26 -5.66 7.62 4.48
CA ILE A 26 -4.27 7.97 4.82
C ILE A 26 -3.37 6.73 4.75
N VAL A 27 -3.79 5.60 5.33
CA VAL A 27 -3.00 4.35 5.27
C VAL A 27 -2.77 3.93 3.82
N LEU A 28 -3.81 3.94 2.99
CA LEU A 28 -3.69 3.60 1.56
C LEU A 28 -2.75 4.54 0.80
N ALA A 29 -2.81 5.84 1.06
CA ALA A 29 -1.89 6.81 0.44
C ALA A 29 -0.43 6.54 0.84
N TYR A 30 -0.14 6.13 2.07
CA TYR A 30 1.22 5.70 2.42
C TYR A 30 1.64 4.45 1.65
N TYR A 31 0.73 3.51 1.40
CA TYR A 31 1.06 2.32 0.62
C TYR A 31 1.36 2.62 -0.87
N SER A 32 0.80 3.69 -1.45
CA SER A 32 1.14 4.15 -2.81
C SER A 32 2.41 5.02 -2.88
N LEU A 33 2.72 5.75 -1.79
CA LEU A 33 3.85 6.70 -1.77
C LEU A 33 5.19 6.08 -1.38
N LEU A 34 5.17 5.01 -0.58
CA LEU A 34 6.38 4.45 0.00
C LEU A 34 7.14 3.54 -0.97
N PRO A 35 8.46 3.37 -0.79
CA PRO A 35 9.25 2.47 -1.63
C PRO A 35 8.70 1.03 -1.62
N GLN A 36 8.45 0.50 -2.81
CA GLN A 36 7.98 -0.85 -3.03
C GLN A 36 9.10 -1.72 -3.64
N ASN A 37 9.09 -3.01 -3.30
CA ASN A 37 9.93 -4.00 -3.98
C ASN A 37 9.36 -4.34 -5.38
N PRO A 38 10.04 -5.15 -6.21
CA PRO A 38 9.52 -5.53 -7.52
C PRO A 38 8.17 -6.26 -7.51
N ALA A 39 7.73 -6.82 -6.37
CA ALA A 39 6.41 -7.45 -6.22
C ALA A 39 5.30 -6.45 -5.80
N GLY A 40 5.63 -5.17 -5.66
CA GLY A 40 4.72 -4.10 -5.22
C GLY A 40 4.57 -4.00 -3.70
N ALA A 41 5.31 -4.80 -2.92
CA ALA A 41 5.22 -4.77 -1.46
C ALA A 41 6.03 -3.62 -0.87
N VAL A 42 5.41 -2.86 0.03
CA VAL A 42 6.08 -1.75 0.72
C VAL A 42 7.14 -2.29 1.65
N VAL A 43 8.39 -1.85 1.48
CA VAL A 43 9.56 -2.35 2.21
C VAL A 43 9.76 -1.60 3.53
N MET A 44 8.67 -1.46 4.31
CA MET A 44 8.66 -0.78 5.60
C MET A 44 7.75 -1.51 6.59
N THR A 45 8.13 -1.51 7.85
CA THR A 45 7.34 -2.12 8.92
C THR A 45 6.11 -1.27 9.27
N ALA A 46 5.08 -1.92 9.84
CA ALA A 46 3.88 -1.26 10.36
C ALA A 46 4.19 -0.02 11.22
N LYS A 47 5.14 -0.19 12.15
CA LYS A 47 5.58 0.83 13.09
C LYS A 47 6.21 2.04 12.38
N GLN A 48 7.05 1.80 11.37
CA GLN A 48 7.68 2.87 10.61
C GLN A 48 6.64 3.68 9.83
N ILE A 49 5.66 3.01 9.22
CA ILE A 49 4.59 3.67 8.47
C ILE A 49 3.69 4.45 9.44
N ALA A 50 3.30 3.87 10.57
CA ALA A 50 2.49 4.53 11.60
C ALA A 50 3.15 5.82 12.10
N ASN A 51 4.46 5.77 12.38
CA ASN A 51 5.23 6.96 12.79
C ASN A 51 5.24 8.05 11.70
N LYS A 52 5.42 7.67 10.43
CA LYS A 52 5.37 8.61 9.31
C LYS A 52 3.98 9.23 9.13
N ALA A 53 2.93 8.45 9.37
CA ALA A 53 1.54 8.88 9.30
C ALA A 53 1.06 9.70 10.52
N GLY A 54 1.91 9.89 11.54
CA GLY A 54 1.50 10.53 12.79
C GLY A 54 0.44 9.73 13.56
N MET A 55 0.38 8.41 13.34
CA MET A 55 -0.61 7.51 13.95
C MET A 55 0.00 6.67 15.06
N LYS A 56 -0.79 6.33 16.08
CA LYS A 56 -0.43 5.26 17.03
C LYS A 56 -0.35 3.93 16.28
N GLU A 57 0.65 3.10 16.62
CA GLU A 57 0.86 1.80 15.97
C GLU A 57 -0.36 0.87 16.05
N SER A 58 -1.09 0.89 17.17
CA SER A 58 -2.32 0.11 17.35
C SER A 58 -3.46 0.60 16.45
N THR A 59 -3.61 1.92 16.28
CA THR A 59 -4.58 2.52 15.36
C THR A 59 -4.24 2.19 13.91
N PHE A 60 -2.97 2.29 13.54
CA PHE A 60 -2.51 1.93 12.20
C PHE A 60 -2.74 0.44 11.91
N SER A 61 -2.43 -0.44 12.86
CA SER A 61 -2.62 -1.89 12.70
C SER A 61 -4.08 -2.24 12.53
N LYS A 62 -4.99 -1.65 13.31
CA LYS A 62 -6.45 -1.84 13.14
C LYS A 62 -6.93 -1.36 11.77
N ALA A 63 -6.49 -0.18 11.34
CA ALA A 63 -6.83 0.36 10.03
C ALA A 63 -6.34 -0.55 8.89
N ARG A 64 -5.11 -1.06 8.99
CA ARG A 64 -4.57 -1.99 8.01
C ARG A 64 -5.35 -3.31 7.98
N THR A 65 -5.71 -3.87 9.14
CA THR A 65 -6.53 -5.09 9.19
C THR A 65 -7.87 -4.89 8.50
N ALA A 66 -8.57 -3.78 8.78
CA ALA A 66 -9.83 -3.47 8.09
C ALA A 66 -9.64 -3.35 6.56
N LEU A 67 -8.56 -2.69 6.12
CA LEU A 67 -8.24 -2.59 4.69
C LEU A 67 -7.92 -3.94 4.03
N ILE A 68 -7.36 -4.89 4.78
CA ILE A 68 -7.11 -6.26 4.29
C ILE A 68 -8.42 -7.03 4.18
N GLU A 69 -9.26 -6.97 5.22
CA GLU A 69 -10.58 -7.61 5.25
C GLU A 69 -11.47 -7.09 4.10
N ASP A 70 -11.39 -5.79 3.81
CA ASP A 70 -12.09 -5.16 2.70
C ASP A 70 -11.38 -5.33 1.34
N GLY A 71 -10.25 -6.03 1.28
CA GLY A 71 -9.53 -6.36 0.05
C GLY A 71 -8.81 -5.20 -0.64
N TRP A 72 -8.52 -4.11 0.06
CA TRP A 72 -7.70 -2.99 -0.44
C TRP A 72 -6.21 -3.25 -0.34
N LEU A 73 -5.81 -4.03 0.67
CA LEU A 73 -4.43 -4.46 0.91
C LEU A 73 -4.37 -5.98 0.98
N GLU A 74 -3.21 -6.53 0.66
CA GLU A 74 -2.92 -7.94 0.89
C GLU A 74 -1.50 -8.13 1.42
N GLU A 75 -1.29 -9.18 2.23
CA GLU A 75 0.05 -9.62 2.64
C GLU A 75 0.71 -10.29 1.43
N SER A 76 1.75 -9.66 0.90
CA SER A 76 2.47 -10.16 -0.28
C SER A 76 3.58 -11.12 0.08
N SER A 77 4.22 -10.92 1.23
CA SER A 77 5.29 -11.79 1.72
C SER A 77 5.48 -11.61 3.21
N ARG A 78 6.18 -12.57 3.82
CA ARG A 78 6.54 -12.52 5.23
C ARG A 78 8.01 -12.89 5.38
N LEU A 79 8.77 -12.05 6.08
CA LEU A 79 10.14 -12.36 6.47
C LEU A 79 10.18 -12.46 8.00
N ALA A 80 10.39 -13.68 8.51
CA ALA A 80 10.27 -14.00 9.92
C ALA A 80 8.91 -13.55 10.51
N HIS A 81 8.91 -12.59 11.44
CA HIS A 81 7.71 -12.04 12.07
C HIS A 81 7.18 -10.76 11.41
N VAL A 82 7.84 -10.28 10.35
CA VAL A 82 7.47 -9.04 9.64
C VAL A 82 6.73 -9.39 8.36
N GLY A 83 5.43 -9.08 8.33
CA GLY A 83 4.62 -9.12 7.11
C GLY A 83 4.82 -7.87 6.26
N TYR A 84 4.96 -8.06 4.96
CA TYR A 84 5.01 -7.00 3.95
C TYR A 84 3.71 -6.99 3.15
N PHE A 85 3.17 -5.80 2.93
CA PHE A 85 1.84 -5.62 2.35
C PHE A 85 1.92 -4.77 1.09
N ARG A 86 0.98 -4.98 0.19
CA ARG A 86 0.83 -4.21 -1.05
C ARG A 86 -0.61 -3.81 -1.30
N LEU A 87 -0.78 -2.80 -2.17
CA LEU A 87 -2.07 -2.44 -2.74
C LEU A 87 -2.56 -3.56 -3.66
N THR A 88 -3.84 -3.90 -3.56
CA THR A 88 -4.48 -4.85 -4.47
C THR A 88 -4.93 -4.16 -5.76
N ALA A 89 -5.34 -4.95 -6.75
CA ALA A 89 -5.96 -4.41 -7.96
C ALA A 89 -7.22 -3.57 -7.67
N LYS A 90 -7.96 -3.87 -6.58
CA LYS A 90 -9.10 -3.07 -6.13
C LYS A 90 -8.68 -1.62 -5.84
N ALA A 91 -7.59 -1.45 -5.11
CA ALA A 91 -7.06 -0.13 -4.77
C ALA A 91 -6.52 0.63 -5.99
N LEU A 92 -6.03 -0.10 -6.99
CA LEU A 92 -5.43 0.44 -8.23
C LEU A 92 -6.43 0.59 -9.39
N GLY A 93 -7.73 0.40 -9.14
CA GLY A 93 -8.77 0.55 -10.17
C GLY A 93 -8.81 -0.55 -11.23
N GLY A 94 -8.48 -1.78 -10.86
CA GLY A 94 -8.57 -2.95 -11.73
C GLY A 94 -7.37 -3.13 -12.68
N ARG A 95 -6.35 -2.27 -12.59
CA ARG A 95 -5.09 -2.50 -13.31
C ARG A 95 -4.33 -3.63 -12.60
N PRO A 96 -3.95 -4.72 -13.29
CA PRO A 96 -3.01 -5.66 -12.72
C PRO A 96 -1.70 -4.92 -12.39
N THR A 97 -1.07 -5.23 -11.24
CA THR A 97 0.26 -4.72 -10.91
C THR A 97 1.25 -5.24 -11.96
N VAL A 98 1.45 -4.49 -13.04
CA VAL A 98 2.30 -4.91 -14.16
C VAL A 98 3.75 -4.64 -13.80
N VAL A 99 4.48 -5.69 -13.43
CA VAL A 99 5.94 -5.64 -13.29
C VAL A 99 6.54 -5.85 -14.68
N PRO A 100 7.26 -4.89 -15.27
CA PRO A 100 8.01 -5.16 -16.49
C PRO A 100 9.10 -6.20 -16.17
N LEU A 101 8.98 -7.38 -16.76
CA LEU A 101 10.04 -8.39 -16.75
C LEU A 101 11.27 -7.77 -17.43
N ARG A 102 12.36 -7.57 -16.67
CA ARG A 102 13.67 -7.33 -17.29
C ARG A 102 14.05 -8.60 -18.05
N PRO A 103 14.46 -8.51 -19.34
CA PRO A 103 15.14 -9.62 -19.99
C PRO A 103 16.37 -9.97 -19.16
N ALA A 104 16.54 -11.25 -18.83
CA ALA A 104 17.81 -11.76 -18.35
C ALA A 104 18.80 -11.67 -19.52
N GLY A 105 19.76 -10.76 -19.42
CA GLY A 105 20.95 -10.72 -20.27
C GLY A 105 22.05 -11.57 -19.67
#